data_AF-A0A9X2XZJ4-F1
#
_entry.id   AF-A0A9X2XZJ4-F1
#
_cell.length_a   1.000
_cell.length_b   1.000
_cell.length_c   1.000
_cell.angle_alpha   90.00
_cell.angle_beta   90.00
_cell.angle_gamma   90.00
#
_symmetry.space_group_name_H-M   'P 1'
#
loop_
_entity.id
_entity.type
_entity.pdbx_description
1 polymer ?
#
loop_
_entity_poly.entity_id
_entity_poly.type
_entity_poly.pdbx_seq_one_letter_code
_entity_poly.pdbx_strand_id
1 'polypeptide(L)'
;MKKILFLFATTVVMNAAVNAQSDMVVKNDLKKLHGEEKVIKNEIKGDKKELKNLEGNEVSYQAKQAFYRDFGDMPGTTWTRSTYFDEATFTKDGQRMIAYYDFDAQLVGTTMHKKFSDLPPSAQHYINKKYRRYNKDDVIFFDDNQFNENDMYLYGSQFDDEDNYFVVLKKDNQTIILQVNTNGNVRFFKKM
;
A
#
# COMPACT_ATOMS: atom_id res chain seq x y z
N MET A 1 67.86 -10.71 21.48
CA MET A 1 67.33 -10.54 20.11
C MET A 1 66.47 -9.28 20.07
N LYS A 2 66.51 -8.59 18.93
CA LYS A 2 66.01 -7.22 18.68
C LYS A 2 64.49 -7.12 18.89
N LYS A 3 64.03 -6.19 19.73
CA LYS A 3 63.24 -4.98 19.38
C LYS A 3 62.12 -5.21 18.35
N ILE A 4 60.88 -4.92 18.73
CA ILE A 4 60.16 -3.70 18.33
C ILE A 4 58.88 -3.55 19.18
N LEU A 5 58.87 -2.46 19.93
CA LEU A 5 57.74 -1.83 20.60
C LEU A 5 57.03 -0.98 19.52
N PHE A 6 55.71 -1.04 19.39
CA PHE A 6 54.96 0.04 18.74
C PHE A 6 53.91 0.57 19.71
N LEU A 7 54.27 1.70 20.34
CA LEU A 7 53.32 2.68 20.84
C LEU A 7 52.51 3.18 19.64
N PHE A 8 51.18 3.05 19.69
CA PHE A 8 50.33 3.96 18.93
C PHE A 8 50.05 5.17 19.79
N ALA A 9 50.81 6.24 19.51
CA ALA A 9 50.58 7.55 20.07
C ALA A 9 49.25 8.11 19.57
N THR A 10 48.44 8.57 20.51
CA THR A 10 47.28 9.43 20.29
C THR A 10 47.70 10.73 19.62
N THR A 11 47.17 10.99 18.42
CA THR A 11 47.05 12.34 17.85
C THR A 11 45.56 12.65 17.69
N VAL A 12 44.98 13.29 18.70
CA VAL A 12 43.70 14.00 18.55
C VAL A 12 44.03 15.29 17.83
N VAL A 13 43.78 15.31 16.51
CA VAL A 13 43.80 16.56 15.74
C VAL A 13 42.45 17.23 15.96
N MET A 14 42.42 18.25 16.83
CA MET A 14 41.33 19.22 16.88
C MET A 14 41.34 20.02 15.57
N ASN A 15 40.41 19.71 14.66
CA ASN A 15 40.06 20.57 13.54
C ASN A 15 38.60 21.02 13.70
N ALA A 16 38.43 22.24 14.22
CA ALA A 16 37.15 22.94 14.24
C ALA A 16 36.85 23.52 12.85
N ALA A 17 36.58 22.66 11.86
CA ALA A 17 36.10 23.03 10.52
C ALA A 17 35.42 21.86 9.76
N VAL A 18 34.90 20.83 10.46
CA VAL A 18 34.48 19.54 9.85
C VAL A 18 32.99 19.22 10.08
N ASN A 19 32.12 20.22 10.24
CA ASN A 19 30.69 19.96 10.50
C ASN A 19 29.78 20.03 9.26
N ALA A 20 30.26 20.46 8.09
CA ALA A 20 29.44 20.52 6.88
C ALA A 20 29.67 19.36 5.90
N GLN A 21 30.91 18.84 5.82
CA GLN A 21 31.23 17.71 4.94
C GLN A 21 30.85 16.35 5.55
N SER A 22 30.95 16.20 6.87
CA SER A 22 30.52 14.99 7.59
C SER A 22 29.00 14.80 7.48
N ASP A 23 28.21 15.86 7.64
CA ASP A 23 26.75 15.83 7.48
C ASP A 23 26.33 15.41 6.06
N MET A 24 27.06 15.83 5.04
CA MET A 24 26.72 15.49 3.65
C MET A 24 27.09 14.05 3.30
N VAL A 25 28.21 13.54 3.81
CA VAL A 25 28.62 12.13 3.65
C VAL A 25 27.65 11.21 4.40
N VAL A 26 27.31 11.52 5.65
CA VAL A 26 26.33 10.77 6.45
C VAL A 26 24.96 10.74 5.78
N LYS A 27 24.48 11.87 5.23
CA LYS A 27 23.21 11.93 4.48
C LYS A 27 23.23 11.09 3.21
N ASN A 28 24.36 11.02 2.52
CA ASN A 28 24.48 10.20 1.30
C ASN A 28 24.52 8.71 1.63
N ASP A 29 25.22 8.32 2.69
CA ASP A 29 25.25 6.93 3.17
C ASP A 29 23.86 6.49 3.67
N LEU A 30 23.14 7.33 4.42
CA LEU A 30 21.75 7.06 4.81
C LEU A 30 20.82 6.88 3.61
N LYS A 31 20.92 7.74 2.59
CA LYS A 31 20.13 7.61 1.36
C LYS A 31 20.46 6.31 0.62
N LYS A 32 21.73 5.91 0.59
CA LYS A 32 22.17 4.67 -0.04
C LYS A 32 21.60 3.45 0.69
N LEU A 33 21.69 3.45 2.03
CA LEU A 33 21.12 2.39 2.88
C LEU A 33 19.60 2.27 2.70
N HIS A 34 18.85 3.38 2.69
CA HIS A 34 17.41 3.34 2.41
C HIS A 34 17.09 2.82 1.00
N GLY A 35 17.94 3.14 0.02
CA GLY A 35 17.83 2.60 -1.33
C GLY A 35 18.02 1.08 -1.36
N GLU A 36 19.05 0.58 -0.69
CA GLU A 36 19.34 -0.85 -0.55
C GLU A 36 18.22 -1.59 0.20
N GLU A 37 17.72 -1.03 1.30
CA GLU A 37 16.59 -1.60 2.06
C GLU A 37 15.34 -1.73 1.19
N LYS A 38 15.01 -0.69 0.39
CA LYS A 38 13.86 -0.73 -0.52
C LYS A 38 13.99 -1.82 -1.58
N VAL A 39 15.20 -2.03 -2.11
CA VAL A 39 15.48 -3.11 -3.08
C VAL A 39 15.27 -4.48 -2.44
N ILE A 40 15.82 -4.70 -1.24
CA ILE A 40 15.67 -5.95 -0.50
C ILE A 40 14.20 -6.22 -0.17
N LYS A 41 13.45 -5.22 0.32
CA LYS A 41 12.00 -5.36 0.57
C LYS A 41 11.25 -5.79 -0.70
N ASN A 42 11.60 -5.23 -1.85
CA ASN A 42 10.98 -5.59 -3.13
C ASN A 42 11.33 -7.01 -3.60
N GLU A 43 12.57 -7.45 -3.40
CA GLU A 43 13.02 -8.81 -3.72
C GLU A 43 12.29 -9.84 -2.85
N ILE A 44 12.22 -9.61 -1.53
CA ILE A 44 11.45 -10.45 -0.60
C ILE A 44 9.97 -10.51 -1.01
N LYS A 45 9.36 -9.39 -1.41
CA LYS A 45 7.98 -9.36 -1.92
C LYS A 45 7.84 -10.18 -3.21
N GLY A 46 8.84 -10.14 -4.09
CA GLY A 46 8.91 -10.96 -5.30
C GLY A 46 8.95 -12.45 -4.97
N ASP A 47 9.87 -12.87 -4.12
CA ASP A 47 10.05 -14.26 -3.70
C ASP A 47 8.79 -14.81 -3.01
N LYS A 48 8.17 -14.02 -2.12
CA LYS A 48 6.89 -14.37 -1.49
C LYS A 48 5.77 -14.56 -2.50
N LYS A 49 5.73 -13.73 -3.54
CA LYS A 49 4.77 -13.88 -4.64
C LYS A 49 5.00 -15.16 -5.44
N GLU A 50 6.26 -15.53 -5.69
CA GLU A 50 6.60 -16.79 -6.36
C GLU A 50 6.22 -18.00 -5.50
N LEU A 51 6.55 -18.00 -4.22
CA LEU A 51 6.13 -19.02 -3.25
C LEU A 51 4.61 -19.17 -3.22
N LYS A 52 3.86 -18.08 -3.21
CA LYS A 52 2.38 -18.12 -3.25
C LYS A 52 1.84 -18.75 -4.53
N ASN A 53 2.48 -18.50 -5.68
CA ASN A 53 2.06 -19.14 -6.94
C ASN A 53 2.23 -20.66 -6.88
N LEU A 54 3.19 -21.17 -6.08
CA LEU A 54 3.40 -22.60 -5.86
C LEU A 54 2.36 -23.20 -4.90
N GLU A 55 1.87 -22.43 -3.91
CA GLU A 55 0.81 -22.85 -2.98
C GLU A 55 -0.59 -22.96 -3.64
N GLY A 56 -0.74 -22.45 -4.87
CA GLY A 56 -1.98 -22.54 -5.63
C GLY A 56 -3.07 -21.57 -5.15
N ASN A 57 -4.33 -21.94 -5.38
CA ASN A 57 -5.48 -21.05 -5.20
C ASN A 57 -6.14 -21.15 -3.81
N GLU A 58 -5.55 -21.89 -2.87
CA GLU A 58 -6.12 -22.07 -1.53
C GLU A 58 -5.76 -20.90 -0.62
N VAL A 59 -6.76 -20.28 0.01
CA VAL A 59 -6.55 -19.20 0.98
C VAL A 59 -5.85 -19.73 2.23
N SER A 60 -4.86 -18.98 2.74
CA SER A 60 -4.07 -19.39 3.89
C SER A 60 -4.93 -19.52 5.15
N TYR A 61 -4.59 -20.51 5.98
CA TYR A 61 -5.23 -20.66 7.29
C TYR A 61 -4.98 -19.43 8.17
N GLN A 62 -3.78 -18.87 8.08
CA GLN A 62 -3.34 -17.69 8.82
C GLN A 62 -4.19 -16.46 8.50
N ALA A 63 -4.51 -16.20 7.22
CA ALA A 63 -5.41 -15.11 6.85
C ALA A 63 -6.81 -15.29 7.45
N LYS A 64 -7.34 -16.52 7.47
CA LYS A 64 -8.64 -16.83 8.10
C LYS A 64 -8.62 -16.56 9.61
N GLN A 65 -7.54 -16.92 10.30
CA GLN A 65 -7.38 -16.64 11.73
C GLN A 65 -7.19 -15.15 11.99
N ALA A 66 -6.44 -14.44 11.14
CA ALA A 66 -6.29 -13.00 11.21
C ALA A 66 -7.64 -12.29 11.08
N PHE A 67 -8.43 -12.67 10.08
CA PHE A 67 -9.79 -12.16 9.90
C PHE A 67 -10.69 -12.39 11.12
N TYR A 68 -10.67 -13.58 11.70
CA TYR A 68 -11.45 -13.84 12.93
C TYR A 68 -11.01 -12.94 14.09
N ARG A 69 -9.73 -12.63 14.21
CA ARG A 69 -9.23 -11.70 15.23
C ARG A 69 -9.64 -10.25 14.94
N ASP A 70 -9.59 -9.83 13.68
CA ASP A 70 -9.82 -8.44 13.27
C ASP A 70 -11.31 -8.10 13.24
N PHE A 71 -12.17 -9.06 12.86
CA PHE A 71 -13.60 -8.84 12.64
C PHE A 71 -14.51 -9.75 13.48
N GLY A 72 -14.00 -10.80 14.12
CA GLY A 72 -14.80 -11.79 14.83
C GLY A 72 -15.41 -12.85 13.91
N ASP A 73 -16.42 -13.57 14.40
CA ASP A 73 -17.20 -14.49 13.57
C ASP A 73 -18.17 -13.69 12.69
N MET A 74 -17.96 -13.78 11.38
CA MET A 74 -18.78 -13.10 10.36
C MET A 74 -19.45 -14.16 9.48
N PRO A 75 -20.70 -14.56 9.80
CA PRO A 75 -21.42 -15.58 9.04
C PRO A 75 -21.54 -15.20 7.56
N GLY A 76 -21.38 -16.19 6.68
CA GLY A 76 -21.44 -15.97 5.23
C GLY A 76 -20.21 -15.32 4.63
N THR A 77 -19.09 -15.23 5.37
CA THR A 77 -17.81 -14.81 4.80
C THR A 77 -17.37 -15.78 3.70
N THR A 78 -17.13 -15.25 2.51
CA THR A 78 -16.59 -16.00 1.36
C THR A 78 -15.15 -15.60 1.12
N TRP A 79 -14.31 -16.57 0.83
CA TRP A 79 -12.88 -16.35 0.66
C TRP A 79 -12.45 -16.56 -0.79
N THR A 80 -11.51 -15.74 -1.25
CA THR A 80 -10.88 -15.90 -2.56
C THR A 80 -9.41 -15.56 -2.46
N ARG A 81 -8.54 -16.35 -3.09
CA ARG A 81 -7.13 -16.01 -3.24
C ARG A 81 -6.94 -15.30 -4.57
N SER A 82 -6.35 -14.11 -4.54
CA SER A 82 -5.94 -13.37 -5.74
C SER A 82 -4.42 -13.33 -5.86
N THR A 83 -3.92 -12.74 -6.96
CA THR A 83 -2.49 -12.62 -7.23
C THR A 83 -1.73 -11.95 -6.09
N TYR A 84 -2.35 -11.00 -5.39
CA TYR A 84 -1.70 -10.18 -4.37
C TYR A 84 -2.18 -10.50 -2.95
N PHE A 85 -3.44 -10.91 -2.78
CA PHE A 85 -4.06 -11.01 -1.46
C PHE A 85 -4.81 -12.31 -1.22
N ASP A 86 -5.04 -12.60 0.05
CA ASP A 86 -6.14 -13.44 0.50
C ASP A 86 -7.31 -12.51 0.85
N GLU A 87 -8.45 -12.71 0.20
CA GLU A 87 -9.57 -11.76 0.22
C GLU A 87 -10.76 -12.38 0.95
N ALA A 88 -11.23 -11.72 2.00
CA ALA A 88 -12.43 -12.08 2.74
C ALA A 88 -13.57 -11.13 2.36
N THR A 89 -14.63 -11.65 1.74
CA THR A 89 -15.84 -10.88 1.48
C THR A 89 -16.90 -11.20 2.51
N PHE A 90 -17.39 -10.18 3.22
CA PHE A 90 -18.26 -10.33 4.38
C PHE A 90 -19.23 -9.15 4.49
N THR A 91 -20.14 -9.20 5.46
CA THR A 91 -21.06 -8.09 5.78
C THR A 91 -20.84 -7.67 7.22
N LYS A 92 -20.58 -6.38 7.44
CA LYS A 92 -20.45 -5.76 8.76
C LYS A 92 -21.34 -4.53 8.81
N ASP A 93 -22.14 -4.40 9.85
CA ASP A 93 -23.08 -3.28 10.05
C ASP A 93 -24.01 -3.03 8.84
N GLY A 94 -24.41 -4.10 8.15
CA GLY A 94 -25.26 -4.04 6.96
C GLY A 94 -24.53 -3.64 5.67
N GLN A 95 -23.22 -3.41 5.71
CA GLN A 95 -22.40 -3.07 4.55
C GLN A 95 -21.56 -4.28 4.11
N ARG A 96 -21.62 -4.61 2.81
CA ARG A 96 -20.75 -5.61 2.20
C ARG A 96 -19.35 -5.02 2.01
N MET A 97 -18.33 -5.73 2.49
CA MET A 97 -16.93 -5.31 2.49
C MET A 97 -16.03 -6.43 1.99
N ILE A 98 -14.83 -6.08 1.53
CA ILE A 98 -13.74 -7.01 1.23
C ILE A 98 -12.54 -6.63 2.09
N ALA A 99 -12.00 -7.54 2.88
CA ALA A 99 -10.72 -7.36 3.58
C ALA A 99 -9.60 -8.04 2.79
N TYR A 100 -8.45 -7.37 2.70
CA TYR A 100 -7.29 -7.84 1.93
C TYR A 100 -6.16 -8.19 2.89
N TYR A 101 -5.70 -9.43 2.84
CA TYR A 101 -4.58 -9.92 3.64
C TYR A 101 -3.36 -10.16 2.74
N ASP A 102 -2.21 -9.66 3.16
CA ASP A 102 -0.95 -9.91 2.47
C ASP A 102 -0.40 -11.32 2.74
N PHE A 103 0.80 -11.60 2.22
CA PHE A 103 1.48 -12.89 2.35
C PHE A 103 1.85 -13.26 3.80
N ASP A 104 1.93 -12.27 4.69
CA ASP A 104 2.20 -12.47 6.11
C ASP A 104 0.90 -12.57 6.94
N ALA A 105 -0.24 -12.69 6.25
CA ALA A 105 -1.58 -12.68 6.83
C ALA A 105 -1.86 -11.43 7.68
N GLN A 106 -1.25 -10.30 7.31
CA GLN A 106 -1.55 -9.00 7.89
C GLN A 106 -2.62 -8.31 7.05
N LEU A 107 -3.58 -7.67 7.72
CA LEU A 107 -4.61 -6.87 7.06
C LEU A 107 -3.93 -5.68 6.39
N VAL A 108 -4.13 -5.52 5.09
CA VAL A 108 -3.68 -4.36 4.31
C VAL A 108 -4.73 -3.26 4.37
N GLY A 109 -6.00 -3.63 4.30
CA GLY A 109 -7.11 -2.69 4.38
C GLY A 109 -8.42 -3.34 3.96
N THR A 110 -9.46 -2.53 3.83
CA THR A 110 -10.76 -2.98 3.36
C THR A 110 -11.28 -2.15 2.20
N THR A 111 -12.08 -2.76 1.33
CA THR A 111 -12.87 -2.03 0.34
C THR A 111 -14.36 -2.18 0.59
N MET A 112 -15.11 -1.15 0.21
CA MET A 112 -16.56 -1.14 0.27
C MET A 112 -17.16 -0.27 -0.83
N HIS A 113 -18.33 -0.65 -1.33
CA HIS A 113 -19.07 0.22 -2.25
C HIS A 113 -19.60 1.45 -1.50
N LYS A 114 -19.49 2.60 -2.17
CA LYS A 114 -20.01 3.90 -1.76
C LYS A 114 -20.82 4.51 -2.90
N LYS A 115 -21.53 5.58 -2.60
CA LYS A 115 -22.23 6.39 -3.58
C LYS A 115 -21.33 7.53 -4.02
N PHE A 116 -21.57 8.07 -5.22
CA PHE A 116 -20.89 9.29 -5.67
C PHE A 116 -21.15 10.48 -4.74
N SER A 117 -22.30 10.50 -4.06
CA SER A 117 -22.64 11.50 -3.03
C SER A 117 -21.76 11.43 -1.78
N ASP A 118 -21.06 10.32 -1.56
CA ASP A 118 -20.22 10.11 -0.37
C ASP A 118 -18.82 10.71 -0.57
N LEU A 119 -18.47 11.11 -1.81
CA LEU A 119 -17.22 11.79 -2.11
C LEU A 119 -17.18 13.20 -1.48
N PRO A 120 -15.99 13.75 -1.20
CA PRO A 120 -15.87 15.16 -0.84
C PRO A 120 -16.55 16.08 -1.86
N PRO A 121 -17.30 17.13 -1.43
CA PRO A 121 -18.05 18.00 -2.35
C PRO A 121 -17.19 18.64 -3.46
N SER A 122 -15.92 18.96 -3.15
CA SER A 122 -14.94 19.47 -4.11
C SER A 122 -14.66 18.48 -5.24
N ALA A 123 -14.50 17.20 -4.90
CA ALA A 123 -14.30 16.13 -5.87
C ALA A 123 -15.55 15.91 -6.73
N GLN A 124 -16.74 15.91 -6.13
CA GLN A 124 -18.01 15.80 -6.87
C GLN A 124 -18.13 16.92 -7.91
N HIS A 125 -17.85 18.17 -7.50
CA HIS A 125 -17.89 19.33 -8.40
C HIS A 125 -16.87 19.20 -9.54
N TYR A 126 -15.62 18.86 -9.20
CA TYR A 126 -14.55 18.68 -10.18
C TYR A 126 -14.91 17.60 -11.22
N ILE A 127 -15.38 16.45 -10.75
CA ILE A 127 -15.71 15.31 -11.62
C ILE A 127 -16.89 15.65 -12.52
N ASN A 128 -17.96 16.24 -11.97
CA ASN A 128 -19.12 16.67 -12.74
C ASN A 128 -18.76 17.69 -13.83
N LYS A 129 -17.81 18.60 -13.56
CA LYS A 129 -17.38 19.62 -14.51
C LYS A 129 -16.44 19.05 -15.60
N LYS A 130 -15.39 18.35 -15.18
CA LYS A 130 -14.32 17.86 -16.07
C LYS A 130 -14.71 16.62 -16.86
N TYR A 131 -15.48 15.71 -16.25
CA TYR A 131 -15.89 14.44 -16.84
C TYR A 131 -17.39 14.39 -17.14
N ARG A 132 -18.01 15.54 -17.47
CA ARG A 132 -19.46 15.66 -17.72
C ARG A 132 -20.05 14.71 -18.77
N ARG A 133 -19.19 14.18 -19.67
CA ARG A 133 -19.57 13.24 -20.74
C ARG A 133 -19.40 11.77 -20.34
N TYR A 134 -18.97 11.50 -19.11
CA TYR A 134 -18.86 10.16 -18.55
C TYR A 134 -20.03 9.89 -17.60
N ASN A 135 -20.51 8.65 -17.63
CA ASN A 135 -21.42 8.11 -16.62
C ASN A 135 -20.59 7.67 -15.41
N LYS A 136 -21.11 7.93 -14.20
CA LYS A 136 -20.52 7.40 -12.96
C LYS A 136 -21.11 6.03 -12.73
N ASP A 137 -20.26 5.01 -12.75
CA ASP A 137 -20.67 3.60 -12.71
C ASP A 137 -20.61 3.06 -11.28
N ASP A 138 -19.44 3.16 -10.65
CA ASP A 138 -19.20 2.63 -9.31
C ASP A 138 -18.25 3.53 -8.52
N VAL A 139 -18.35 3.48 -7.19
CA VAL A 139 -17.43 4.13 -6.27
C VAL A 139 -17.03 3.12 -5.20
N ILE A 140 -15.73 2.82 -5.14
CA ILE A 140 -15.15 1.99 -4.10
C ILE A 140 -14.42 2.90 -3.13
N PHE A 141 -14.63 2.74 -1.83
CA PHE A 141 -13.77 3.31 -0.81
C PHE A 141 -12.81 2.25 -0.31
N PHE A 142 -11.52 2.57 -0.31
CA PHE A 142 -10.47 1.83 0.36
C PHE A 142 -10.17 2.52 1.70
N ASP A 143 -10.32 1.75 2.76
CA ASP A 143 -9.99 2.10 4.14
C ASP A 143 -8.68 1.39 4.48
N ASP A 144 -7.62 2.16 4.65
CA ASP A 144 -6.27 1.65 4.84
C ASP A 144 -6.07 1.10 6.27
N ASN A 145 -5.21 0.09 6.41
CA ASN A 145 -4.70 -0.30 7.72
C ASN A 145 -3.32 0.31 7.97
N GLN A 146 -3.27 1.40 8.74
CA GLN A 146 -2.05 2.16 9.01
C GLN A 146 -0.97 1.38 9.80
N PHE A 147 -1.30 0.16 10.26
CA PHE A 147 -0.35 -0.74 10.91
C PHE A 147 0.37 -1.69 9.94
N ASN A 148 0.04 -1.63 8.65
CA ASN A 148 0.64 -2.43 7.60
C ASN A 148 1.39 -1.52 6.61
N GLU A 149 2.65 -1.83 6.32
CA GLU A 149 3.49 -1.03 5.39
C GLU A 149 3.40 -1.52 3.93
N ASN A 150 2.48 -2.44 3.59
CA ASN A 150 2.39 -2.97 2.25
C ASN A 150 1.40 -2.17 1.41
N ASP A 151 1.94 -1.59 0.33
CA ASP A 151 1.13 -0.92 -0.69
C ASP A 151 -0.01 -1.82 -1.20
N MET A 152 -1.16 -1.19 -1.42
CA MET A 152 -2.35 -1.86 -1.93
C MET A 152 -2.31 -1.98 -3.46
N TYR A 153 -2.85 -3.09 -3.98
CA TYR A 153 -3.09 -3.27 -5.40
C TYR A 153 -4.59 -3.29 -5.68
N LEU A 154 -5.08 -2.33 -6.47
CA LEU A 154 -6.47 -2.30 -6.93
C LEU A 154 -6.50 -2.04 -8.44
N TYR A 155 -7.38 -2.74 -9.15
CA TYR A 155 -7.44 -2.73 -10.62
C TYR A 155 -6.08 -3.03 -11.29
N GLY A 156 -5.27 -3.89 -10.66
CA GLY A 156 -3.94 -4.27 -11.14
C GLY A 156 -2.92 -3.13 -11.13
N SER A 157 -3.09 -2.13 -10.27
CA SER A 157 -2.17 -1.02 -10.09
C SER A 157 -1.92 -0.78 -8.60
N GLN A 158 -0.65 -0.56 -8.26
CA GLN A 158 -0.19 -0.23 -6.92
C GLN A 158 -0.51 1.22 -6.58
N PHE A 159 -0.86 1.51 -5.34
CA PHE A 159 -1.02 2.87 -4.82
C PHE A 159 -0.63 2.93 -3.34
N ASP A 160 -0.33 4.14 -2.89
CA ASP A 160 0.04 4.42 -1.50
C ASP A 160 -1.09 4.03 -0.53
N ASP A 161 -0.70 3.55 0.65
CA ASP A 161 -1.49 3.10 1.81
C ASP A 161 -2.21 4.26 2.51
N GLU A 162 -3.07 4.96 1.76
CA GLU A 162 -3.93 6.01 2.29
C GLU A 162 -5.40 5.73 1.96
N ASP A 163 -6.29 6.25 2.80
CA ASP A 163 -7.74 6.23 2.54
C ASP A 163 -8.08 6.94 1.23
N ASN A 164 -8.75 6.20 0.34
CA ASN A 164 -9.01 6.69 -1.01
C ASN A 164 -10.33 6.16 -1.56
N TYR A 165 -11.02 7.00 -2.32
CA TYR A 165 -12.10 6.59 -3.19
C TYR A 165 -11.59 6.32 -4.60
N PHE A 166 -12.11 5.29 -5.23
CA PHE A 166 -11.90 4.96 -6.63
C PHE A 166 -13.23 5.09 -7.37
N VAL A 167 -13.30 6.05 -8.27
CA VAL A 167 -14.51 6.38 -9.05
C VAL A 167 -14.37 5.82 -10.45
N VAL A 168 -15.22 4.84 -10.78
CA VAL A 168 -15.29 4.24 -12.11
C VAL A 168 -16.17 5.10 -13.00
N LEU A 169 -15.60 5.59 -14.09
CA LEU A 169 -16.27 6.42 -15.08
C LEU A 169 -16.29 5.72 -16.44
N LYS A 170 -17.46 5.66 -17.06
CA LYS A 170 -17.67 5.03 -18.38
C LYS A 170 -18.14 6.05 -19.41
N LYS A 171 -17.57 5.97 -20.61
CA LYS A 171 -18.02 6.72 -21.79
C LYS A 171 -17.78 5.89 -23.03
N ASP A 172 -18.84 5.56 -23.76
CA ASP A 172 -18.78 4.68 -24.93
C ASP A 172 -18.04 3.37 -24.55
N ASN A 173 -16.96 3.02 -25.26
CA ASN A 173 -16.11 1.86 -24.95
C ASN A 173 -14.90 2.21 -24.07
N GLN A 174 -14.92 3.35 -23.38
CA GLN A 174 -13.82 3.80 -22.52
C GLN A 174 -14.24 3.72 -21.05
N THR A 175 -13.44 3.00 -20.26
CA THR A 175 -13.55 3.01 -18.79
C THR A 175 -12.29 3.63 -18.22
N ILE A 176 -12.47 4.64 -17.37
CA ILE A 176 -11.38 5.25 -16.61
C ILE A 176 -11.70 5.20 -15.13
N ILE A 177 -10.65 5.16 -14.31
CA ILE A 177 -10.73 5.17 -12.87
C ILE A 177 -10.04 6.43 -12.39
N LEU A 178 -10.72 7.17 -11.52
CA LEU A 178 -10.17 8.30 -10.80
C LEU A 178 -9.92 7.89 -9.35
N GLN A 179 -8.79 8.30 -8.79
CA GLN A 179 -8.53 8.19 -7.35
C GLN A 179 -8.81 9.54 -6.71
N VAL A 180 -9.52 9.52 -5.60
CA VAL A 180 -9.91 10.71 -4.83
C VAL A 180 -9.52 10.48 -3.39
N ASN A 181 -8.59 11.27 -2.87
CA ASN A 181 -8.25 11.19 -1.45
C ASN A 181 -9.35 11.83 -0.58
N THR A 182 -9.25 11.66 0.74
CA THR A 182 -10.22 12.19 1.71
C THR A 182 -10.33 13.72 1.72
N ASN A 183 -9.30 14.43 1.25
CA ASN A 183 -9.31 15.89 1.05
C ASN A 183 -10.04 16.34 -0.24
N GLY A 184 -10.45 15.40 -1.09
CA GLY A 184 -11.16 15.67 -2.34
C GLY A 184 -10.25 15.97 -3.53
N ASN A 185 -8.95 15.71 -3.42
CA ASN A 185 -8.02 15.83 -4.54
C ASN A 185 -8.26 14.67 -5.52
N VAL A 186 -8.61 15.01 -6.76
CA VAL A 186 -8.91 14.03 -7.80
C VAL A 186 -7.70 13.87 -8.71
N ARG A 187 -7.17 12.64 -8.79
CA ARG A 187 -6.12 12.25 -9.75
C ARG A 187 -6.62 11.16 -10.70
N PHE A 188 -6.14 11.18 -11.93
CA PHE A 188 -6.33 10.05 -12.84
C PHE A 188 -5.55 8.86 -12.28
N PHE A 189 -6.21 7.71 -12.16
CA PHE A 189 -5.56 6.49 -11.68
C PHE A 189 -5.19 5.59 -12.85
N LYS A 190 -6.18 5.17 -13.63
CA LYS A 190 -5.98 4.18 -14.70
C LYS A 190 -7.06 4.25 -15.78
N LYS A 191 -6.71 3.78 -16.97
CA LYS A 191 -7.65 3.41 -18.03
C LYS A 191 -7.67 1.89 -18.16
N MET A 192 -8.88 1.31 -18.20
CA MET A 192 -9.08 -0.12 -18.42
C MET A 192 -9.07 -0.46 -19.90
#